data_AF-A0A2T7TRG0-F1
#
_entry.id   AF-A0A2T7TRG0-F1
#
_cell.length_a   1.000
_cell.length_b   1.000
_cell.length_c   1.000
_cell.angle_alpha   90.00
_cell.angle_beta   90.00
_cell.angle_gamma   90.00
#
_symmetry.space_group_name_H-M   'P 1'
#
loop_
_entity.id
_entity.type
_entity.pdbx_description
1 polymer ?
#
loop_
_entity_poly.entity_id
_entity_poly.type
_entity_poly.pdbx_seq_one_letter_code
_entity_poly.pdbx_strand_id
1 'polypeptide(L)'
;MRDMRSDRSKPAAPGLLASASIERARLDRLAKEAASRPFFVAGSFDRSAIMKAAIASARLQRAKGNKASWSQLLSSALKFAWICAKQQRAFATH
;
A
#
# COMPACT_ATOMS: atom_id res chain seq x y z
N MET A 1 -20.13 8.83 -26.07
CA MET A 1 -19.43 8.04 -25.03
C MET A 1 -18.45 8.97 -24.33
N ARG A 2 -18.30 8.93 -23.00
CA ARG A 2 -17.44 9.87 -22.25
C ARG A 2 -16.09 9.22 -21.93
N ASP A 3 -14.99 9.86 -22.35
CA ASP A 3 -13.63 9.38 -22.15
C ASP A 3 -13.18 9.42 -20.68
N MET A 4 -13.29 8.29 -19.99
CA MET A 4 -12.80 8.09 -18.61
C MET A 4 -11.27 7.90 -18.53
N ARG A 5 -10.50 8.44 -19.49
CA ARG A 5 -9.03 8.25 -19.57
C ARG A 5 -8.23 9.50 -19.21
N SER A 6 -8.87 10.68 -19.14
CA SER A 6 -8.22 11.96 -18.82
C SER A 6 -8.05 12.22 -17.32
N ASP A 7 -8.65 11.43 -16.43
CA ASP A 7 -8.57 11.60 -14.97
C ASP A 7 -7.22 11.15 -14.35
N ARG A 8 -6.20 10.87 -15.17
CA ARG A 8 -4.83 10.59 -14.69
C ARG A 8 -4.06 11.87 -14.33
N SER A 9 -4.65 12.67 -13.44
CA SER A 9 -3.99 13.52 -12.43
C SER A 9 -2.68 14.24 -12.84
N LYS A 10 -2.79 15.50 -13.30
CA LYS A 10 -1.82 16.64 -13.19
C LYS A 10 -2.37 17.86 -13.97
N PRO A 11 -1.93 19.12 -13.75
CA PRO A 11 -0.73 19.63 -13.04
C PRO A 11 -1.02 19.99 -11.55
N ALA A 12 -0.36 20.88 -10.77
CA ALA A 12 0.69 21.89 -11.01
C ALA A 12 1.58 22.21 -9.77
N ALA A 13 2.37 23.29 -9.86
CA ALA A 13 3.10 24.00 -8.80
C ALA A 13 2.21 25.11 -8.14
N PRO A 14 2.65 25.94 -7.15
CA PRO A 14 3.93 25.99 -6.44
C PRO A 14 3.75 25.82 -4.92
N GLY A 15 3.73 24.57 -4.46
CA GLY A 15 3.69 24.19 -3.03
C GLY A 15 4.19 22.76 -2.84
N LEU A 16 5.10 22.35 -3.73
CA LEU A 16 5.32 20.95 -4.12
C LEU A 16 5.70 20.03 -2.96
N LEU A 17 6.41 20.55 -1.96
CA LEU A 17 6.80 19.80 -0.77
C LEU A 17 5.62 19.56 0.16
N ALA A 18 4.75 20.55 0.39
CA ALA A 18 3.59 20.41 1.25
C ALA A 18 2.54 19.46 0.64
N SER A 19 2.23 19.62 -0.65
CA SER A 19 1.27 18.74 -1.34
C SER A 19 1.79 17.31 -1.46
N ALA A 20 3.08 17.10 -1.77
CA ALA A 20 3.68 15.77 -1.75
C ALA A 20 3.73 15.16 -0.34
N SER A 21 3.92 15.98 0.70
CA SER A 21 3.90 15.52 2.10
C SER A 21 2.51 15.10 2.56
N ILE A 22 1.46 15.85 2.17
CA ILE A 22 0.06 15.53 2.48
C ILE A 22 -0.36 14.23 1.79
N GLU A 23 -0.06 14.05 0.50
CA GLU A 23 -0.37 12.79 -0.20
C GLU A 23 0.44 11.61 0.36
N ARG A 24 1.70 11.83 0.78
CA ARG A 24 2.52 10.80 1.44
C ARG A 24 1.98 10.43 2.82
N ALA A 25 1.53 11.40 3.61
CA ALA A 25 0.86 11.17 4.89
C ALA A 25 -0.49 10.45 4.72
N ARG A 26 -1.25 10.76 3.66
CA ARG A 26 -2.48 10.06 3.27
C ARG A 26 -2.21 8.61 2.87
N LEU A 27 -1.16 8.36 2.09
CA LEU A 27 -0.71 7.01 1.74
C LEU A 27 -0.19 6.22 2.96
N ASP A 28 0.54 6.87 3.87
CA ASP A 28 0.96 6.29 5.15
C ASP A 28 -0.25 5.94 6.03
N ARG A 29 -1.26 6.81 6.09
CA ARG A 29 -2.52 6.56 6.81
C ARG A 29 -3.28 5.37 6.20
N LEU A 30 -3.45 5.33 4.88
CA LEU A 30 -4.07 4.20 4.18
C LEU A 30 -3.27 2.89 4.35
N ALA A 31 -1.94 2.96 4.40
CA ALA A 31 -1.08 1.81 4.69
C ALA A 31 -1.26 1.32 6.14
N LYS A 32 -1.37 2.22 7.12
CA LYS A 32 -1.66 1.90 8.52
C LYS A 32 -3.06 1.31 8.69
N GLU A 33 -4.09 1.88 8.05
CA GLU A 33 -5.47 1.37 8.06
C GLU A 33 -5.60 0.02 7.32
N ALA A 34 -4.77 -0.23 6.31
CA ALA A 34 -4.68 -1.54 5.66
C ALA A 34 -3.91 -2.58 6.50
N ALA A 35 -2.94 -2.14 7.33
CA ALA A 35 -2.16 -3.00 8.22
C ALA A 35 -2.84 -3.27 9.58
N SER A 36 -3.75 -2.38 10.03
CA SER A 36 -4.58 -2.60 11.22
C SER A 36 -5.74 -3.56 10.95
N ARG A 37 -6.06 -3.85 9.68
CA ARG A 37 -6.95 -4.95 9.33
C ARG A 37 -6.20 -6.29 9.52
N PRO A 38 -6.76 -7.25 10.29
CA PRO A 38 -6.17 -8.57 10.38
C PRO A 38 -6.15 -9.25 9.00
N PHE A 39 -4.98 -9.76 8.60
CA PHE A 39 -4.79 -10.53 7.37
C PHE A 39 -5.28 -11.97 7.49
N PHE A 40 -5.56 -12.42 8.72
CA PHE A 40 -6.11 -13.73 9.03
C PHE A 40 -7.44 -13.54 9.78
N VAL A 41 -8.54 -13.99 9.18
CA VAL A 41 -9.91 -13.82 9.70
C VAL A 41 -10.66 -15.14 9.52
N ALA A 42 -11.37 -15.58 10.55
CA ALA A 42 -12.20 -16.79 10.53
C ALA A 42 -11.47 -18.04 9.98
N GLY A 43 -10.21 -18.25 10.37
CA GLY A 43 -9.41 -19.40 9.94
C GLY A 43 -8.78 -19.30 8.53
N SER A 44 -9.01 -18.21 7.79
CA SER A 44 -8.53 -18.03 6.43
C SER A 44 -7.72 -16.74 6.24
N PHE A 45 -6.87 -16.70 5.20
CA PHE A 45 -6.12 -15.51 4.83
C PHE A 45 -6.93 -14.60 3.91
N ASP A 46 -7.16 -13.35 4.32
CA ASP A 46 -7.73 -12.34 3.43
C ASP A 46 -6.68 -11.86 2.42
N ARG A 47 -6.65 -12.56 1.28
CA ARG A 47 -5.82 -12.20 0.10
C ARG A 47 -6.06 -10.77 -0.36
N SER A 48 -7.27 -10.22 -0.21
CA SER A 48 -7.61 -8.86 -0.62
C SER A 48 -7.03 -7.83 0.35
N ALA A 49 -7.04 -8.08 1.66
CA ALA A 49 -6.36 -7.24 2.66
C ALA A 49 -4.83 -7.25 2.44
N ILE A 50 -4.25 -8.44 2.26
CA ILE A 50 -2.81 -8.62 1.99
C ILE A 50 -2.40 -7.86 0.72
N MET A 51 -3.16 -7.97 -0.36
CA MET A 51 -2.86 -7.27 -1.62
C MET A 51 -3.00 -5.75 -1.48
N LYS A 52 -4.01 -5.25 -0.75
CA LYS A 52 -4.17 -3.81 -0.45
C LYS A 52 -2.99 -3.26 0.35
N ALA A 53 -2.54 -3.99 1.38
CA ALA A 53 -1.36 -3.61 2.17
C ALA A 53 -0.07 -3.62 1.33
N ALA A 54 0.10 -4.61 0.45
CA ALA A 54 1.24 -4.68 -0.48
C ALA A 54 1.24 -3.49 -1.48
N ILE A 55 0.09 -3.13 -2.04
CA ILE A 55 -0.03 -1.97 -2.94
C ILE A 55 0.24 -0.65 -2.20
N ALA A 56 -0.30 -0.48 -0.99
CA ALA A 56 -0.09 0.73 -0.19
C ALA A 56 1.40 0.92 0.17
N SER A 57 2.07 -0.14 0.62
CA SER A 57 3.50 -0.11 0.95
C SER A 57 4.40 0.05 -0.30
N ALA A 58 4.07 -0.56 -1.44
CA ALA A 58 4.77 -0.32 -2.70
C ALA A 58 4.62 1.14 -3.19
N ARG A 59 3.43 1.73 -3.06
CA ARG A 59 3.19 3.18 -3.33
C ARG A 59 4.02 4.05 -2.40
N LEU A 60 4.07 3.73 -1.10
CA LEU A 60 4.89 4.46 -0.13
C LEU A 60 6.38 4.39 -0.46
N GLN A 61 6.91 3.21 -0.82
CA GLN A 61 8.32 3.06 -1.24
C GLN A 61 8.63 3.90 -2.49
N ARG A 62 7.71 3.95 -3.46
CA ARG A 62 7.85 4.80 -4.64
C ARG A 62 7.78 6.30 -4.29
N ALA A 63 6.86 6.70 -3.40
CA ALA A 63 6.77 8.07 -2.88
C ALA A 63 7.98 8.49 -2.02
N LYS A 64 8.69 7.51 -1.42
CA LYS A 64 9.98 7.68 -0.73
C LYS A 64 11.17 7.88 -1.70
N GLY A 65 10.95 7.82 -3.02
CA GLY A 65 11.99 8.05 -4.03
C GLY A 65 12.77 6.79 -4.44
N ASN A 66 12.28 5.59 -4.08
CA ASN A 66 12.92 4.35 -4.52
C ASN A 66 12.84 4.20 -6.05
N LYS A 67 14.00 4.03 -6.69
CA LYS A 67 14.17 3.90 -8.14
C LYS A 67 13.89 2.49 -8.68
N ALA A 68 13.65 1.50 -7.82
CA ALA A 68 13.33 0.13 -8.24
C ALA A 68 12.05 0.07 -9.08
N SER A 69 11.98 -0.93 -9.95
CA SER A 69 10.80 -1.13 -10.82
C SER A 69 9.54 -1.44 -10.01
N TRP A 70 8.37 -1.11 -10.56
CA TRP A 70 7.10 -1.34 -9.88
C TRP A 70 6.88 -2.82 -9.49
N SER A 71 7.32 -3.76 -10.34
CA SER A 71 7.25 -5.19 -10.07
C SER A 71 8.16 -5.61 -8.91
N GLN A 72 9.37 -5.06 -8.79
CA GLN A 72 10.26 -5.30 -7.65
C GLN A 72 9.69 -4.74 -6.35
N LEU A 73 9.18 -3.49 -6.36
CA LEU A 73 8.54 -2.85 -5.20
C LEU A 73 7.30 -3.61 -4.73
N LEU A 74 6.46 -4.06 -5.66
CA LEU A 74 5.26 -4.83 -5.34
C LEU A 74 5.62 -6.24 -4.84
N SER A 75 6.65 -6.88 -5.41
CA SER A 75 7.11 -8.20 -4.99
C SER A 75 7.74 -8.19 -3.59
N SER A 76 8.51 -7.16 -3.24
CA SER A 76 9.08 -7.03 -1.89
C SER A 76 7.98 -6.72 -0.86
N ALA A 77 7.07 -5.82 -1.19
CA ALA A 77 5.90 -5.49 -0.37
C ALA A 77 4.98 -6.70 -0.13
N LEU A 78 4.73 -7.52 -1.15
CA LEU A 78 3.91 -8.73 -1.04
C LEU A 78 4.58 -9.80 -0.16
N LYS A 79 5.90 -10.01 -0.30
CA LYS A 79 6.65 -10.91 0.59
C LYS A 79 6.57 -10.45 2.05
N PHE A 80 6.72 -9.15 2.31
CA PHE A 80 6.60 -8.60 3.65
C PHE A 80 5.19 -8.78 4.22
N ALA A 81 4.14 -8.43 3.47
CA ALA A 81 2.75 -8.62 3.89
C ALA A 81 2.42 -10.10 4.18
N TRP A 82 2.99 -11.03 3.41
CA TRP A 82 2.83 -12.48 3.64
C TRP A 82 3.54 -12.96 4.92
N ILE A 83 4.69 -12.39 5.27
CA ILE A 83 5.36 -12.67 6.55
C ILE A 83 4.50 -12.16 7.72
N CYS A 84 3.99 -10.92 7.64
CA CYS A 84 3.09 -10.37 8.66
C CYS A 84 1.80 -11.21 8.81
N ALA A 85 1.20 -11.66 7.72
CA ALA A 85 0.01 -12.51 7.75
C ALA A 85 0.28 -13.87 8.45
N LYS A 86 1.43 -14.49 8.19
CA LYS A 86 1.84 -15.72 8.90
C LYS A 86 2.10 -15.49 10.39
N GLN A 87 2.71 -14.37 10.77
CA GLN A 87 2.89 -14.00 12.17
C GLN A 87 1.54 -13.78 12.87
N GLN A 88 0.62 -13.04 12.26
CA GLN A 88 -0.74 -12.85 12.80
C GLN A 88 -1.48 -14.18 12.98
N ARG A 89 -1.35 -15.12 12.04
CA ARG A 89 -1.89 -16.48 12.21
C ARG A 89 -1.26 -17.19 13.43
N ALA A 90 0.06 -17.13 13.59
CA ALA A 90 0.73 -17.75 14.73
C ALA A 90 0.22 -17.17 16.07
N PHE A 91 0.16 -15.84 16.21
CA PHE A 91 -0.40 -15.17 17.38
C PHE A 91 -1.89 -15.46 17.60
N ALA A 92 -2.68 -15.69 16.54
CA ALA A 92 -4.09 -16.08 16.66
C ALA A 92 -4.31 -17.58 16.96
N THR A 93 -3.23 -18.37 17.08
CA THR A 93 -3.26 -19.81 17.42
C THR A 93 -2.65 -20.09 18.81
N HIS A 94 -2.17 -19.04 19.50
CA HIS A 94 -1.63 -19.09 20.86
C HIS A 94 -2.59 -18.41 21.84
#